data_AF-A0A0B6YKN6-F1
#
_entry.id   AF-A0A0B6YKN6-F1
#
_cell.length_a   1.000
_cell.length_b   1.000
_cell.length_c   1.000
_cell.angle_alpha   90.00
_cell.angle_beta   90.00
_cell.angle_gamma   90.00
#
_symmetry.space_group_name_H-M   'P 1'
#
loop_
_entity.id
_entity.type
_entity.pdbx_description
1 polymer ?
#
loop_
_entity_poly.entity_id
_entity_poly.type
_entity_poly.pdbx_seq_one_letter_code
_entity_poly.pdbx_strand_id
1 'polypeptide(L)' 'DIFQQKLKKVPLTVAFPDYQGKNDFTEACQFVQRKFESCLTHSADRLNVHITNATDTPSIRSVFDSSLAVILEQA' A
#
# COMPACT_ATOMS: atom_id res chain seq x y z
N ASP A 1 -7.08 7.78 -1.23
CA ASP A 1 -7.59 9.17 -1.30
C ASP A 1 -7.54 9.90 0.05
N ILE A 2 -8.21 9.41 1.10
CA ILE A 2 -8.24 10.03 2.43
C ILE A 2 -6.83 10.12 3.04
N PHE A 3 -6.01 9.07 2.87
CA PHE A 3 -4.63 9.09 3.31
C PHE A 3 -3.83 10.24 2.67
N GLN A 4 -3.95 10.41 1.35
CA GLN A 4 -3.31 11.50 0.60
C GLN A 4 -3.76 12.88 1.11
N GLN A 5 -5.05 13.04 1.44
CA GLN A 5 -5.56 14.30 1.99
C GLN A 5 -5.06 14.56 3.41
N LYS A 6 -5.01 13.54 4.26
CA LYS A 6 -4.49 13.64 5.63
C LYS A 6 -3.00 13.98 5.64
N LEU A 7 -2.22 13.40 4.74
CA LEU A 7 -0.77 13.62 4.66
C LEU A 7 -0.40 15.10 4.40
N LYS A 8 -1.27 15.85 3.70
CA LYS A 8 -1.11 17.30 3.49
C LYS A 8 -1.26 18.12 4.77
N LYS A 9 -1.93 17.58 5.79
CA LYS A 9 -2.24 18.27 7.05
C LYS A 9 -1.39 17.76 8.21
N VAL A 10 -1.12 16.46 8.24
CA VAL A 10 -0.39 15.77 9.29
C VAL A 10 0.69 14.92 8.63
N PRO A 11 1.98 15.20 8.88
CA PRO A 11 3.06 14.45 8.27
C PRO A 11 3.10 13.02 8.80
N LEU A 12 3.62 12.10 7.99
CA LEU A 12 3.70 10.68 8.37
C LEU A 12 4.52 10.45 9.65
N THR A 13 5.49 11.33 9.91
CA THR A 13 6.38 11.29 11.09
C THR A 13 5.63 11.32 12.43
N VAL A 14 4.39 11.81 12.46
CA VAL A 14 3.55 11.78 13.67
C VAL A 14 3.20 10.35 14.09
N ALA A 15 2.97 9.46 13.12
CA ALA A 15 2.69 8.05 13.37
C ALA A 15 3.97 7.20 13.39
N PHE A 16 4.97 7.60 12.60
CA PHE A 16 6.23 6.87 12.43
C PHE A 16 7.42 7.82 12.60
N PRO A 17 7.90 8.03 13.84
CA PRO A 17 8.99 8.97 14.10
C PRO A 17 10.31 8.65 13.37
N ASP A 18 10.50 7.40 12.96
CA ASP A 18 11.64 6.92 12.19
C ASP A 18 11.50 7.14 10.67
N TYR A 19 10.40 7.72 10.19
CA TYR A 19 10.22 8.05 8.79
C TYR A 19 11.12 9.21 8.36
N GLN A 20 12.07 8.92 7.47
CA GLN A 20 13.07 9.88 6.94
C GLN A 20 12.74 10.33 5.50
N GLY A 21 11.64 9.83 4.92
CA GLY A 21 11.27 10.09 3.53
C GLY A 21 10.54 11.42 3.34
N LYS A 22 10.32 11.81 2.08
CA LYS A 22 9.53 13.01 1.75
C LYS A 22 8.08 12.85 2.19
N ASN A 23 7.43 13.94 2.56
CA ASN A 23 6.02 13.93 2.91
C ASN A 23 5.10 13.95 1.66
N ASP A 24 5.37 13.06 0.71
CA ASP A 24 4.53 12.82 -0.47
C ASP A 24 3.85 11.45 -0.40
N PHE A 25 2.75 11.33 -1.14
CA PHE A 25 1.90 10.16 -1.08
C PHE A 25 2.61 8.88 -1.48
N THR A 26 3.42 8.93 -2.54
CA THR A 26 4.09 7.76 -3.11
C THR A 26 5.12 7.23 -2.12
N GLU A 27 5.99 8.10 -1.61
CA GLU A 27 7.05 7.70 -0.69
C GLU A 27 6.49 7.23 0.67
N ALA A 28 5.43 7.87 1.15
CA ALA A 28 4.70 7.46 2.34
C ALA A 28 4.06 6.07 2.18
N CYS A 29 3.38 5.81 1.05
CA CYS A 29 2.82 4.49 0.76
C CYS A 29 3.90 3.41 0.70
N GLN A 30 5.03 3.68 0.03
CA GLN A 30 6.16 2.76 -0.05
C GLN A 30 6.79 2.47 1.32
N PHE A 31 6.85 3.46 2.22
CA PHE A 31 7.33 3.21 3.58
C PHE A 31 6.39 2.31 4.37
N VAL A 32 5.08 2.57 4.32
CA VAL A 32 4.09 1.72 4.99
C VAL A 32 4.14 0.30 4.42
N GLN A 33 4.22 0.15 3.10
CA GLN A 33 4.39 -1.14 2.46
C GLN A 33 5.63 -1.88 2.97
N ARG A 34 6.80 -1.22 3.00
CA ARG A 34 8.06 -1.80 3.52
C ARG A 34 7.97 -2.23 4.98
N LYS A 35 7.19 -1.52 5.81
CA LYS A 35 6.93 -1.93 7.20
C LYS A 35 6.22 -3.29 7.24
N PHE A 36 5.20 -3.49 6.41
CA PHE A 36 4.52 -4.79 6.32
C PHE A 36 5.40 -5.88 5.71
N GLU A 37 6.16 -5.56 4.66
CA GLU A 37 7.13 -6.49 4.06
C GLU A 37 8.17 -6.97 5.08
N SER A 38 8.64 -6.09 5.96
CA SER A 38 9.62 -6.43 7.00
C SER A 38 9.08 -7.40 8.07
N CYS A 39 7.77 -7.59 8.16
CA CYS A 39 7.14 -8.56 9.05
C CYS A 39 7.08 -9.97 8.45
N LEU A 40 7.37 -10.14 7.15
CA LEU A 40 7.35 -11.45 6.52
C LEU A 40 8.58 -12.27 6.94
N THR A 41 8.34 -13.49 7.40
CA THR A 41 9.40 -14.46 7.78
C THR A 41 9.85 -15.34 6.61
N HIS A 42 9.13 -15.28 5.49
CA HIS A 42 9.38 -16.03 4.25
C HIS A 42 9.46 -15.08 3.07
N SER A 43 9.78 -15.61 1.89
CA SER A 43 10.00 -14.83 0.67
C SER A 43 8.85 -13.85 0.37
N ALA A 44 9.22 -12.60 0.13
CA ALA A 44 8.30 -11.51 -0.22
C ALA A 44 7.82 -11.58 -1.70
N ASP A 45 8.33 -12.53 -2.47
CA ASP A 45 7.97 -12.81 -3.87
C ASP A 45 6.48 -13.15 -4.06
N ARG A 46 5.79 -13.57 -3.00
CA ARG A 46 4.34 -13.82 -3.02
C ARG A 46 3.49 -12.66 -2.49
N LEU A 47 4.10 -11.55 -2.06
CA LEU A 47 3.34 -10.42 -1.55
C LEU A 47 2.84 -9.56 -2.72
N ASN A 48 1.53 -9.59 -2.94
CA ASN A 48 0.87 -8.66 -3.84
C ASN A 48 0.27 -7.48 -3.04
N VAL A 49 0.64 -6.26 -3.41
CA VAL A 49 0.22 -5.04 -2.71
C VAL A 49 -0.57 -4.14 -3.66
N HIS A 50 -1.76 -3.75 -3.22
CA HIS A 50 -2.61 -2.80 -3.93
C HIS A 50 -2.92 -1.58 -3.06
N ILE A 51 -2.69 -0.39 -3.59
CA ILE A 51 -3.18 0.85 -3.00
C ILE A 51 -4.57 1.11 -3.57
N THR A 52 -5.58 1.14 -2.70
CA THR A 52 -6.98 1.18 -3.13
C THR A 52 -7.71 2.42 -2.65
N ASN A 53 -8.75 2.78 -3.38
CA ASN A 53 -9.87 3.57 -2.87
C ASN A 53 -11.12 2.71 -3.01
N ALA A 54 -11.62 2.17 -1.90
CA ALA A 54 -12.77 1.25 -1.90
C ALA A 54 -14.07 1.86 -2.44
N THR A 55 -14.17 3.20 -2.45
CA THR A 55 -15.34 3.91 -2.99
C THR A 55 -15.25 4.17 -4.49
N ASP A 56 -14.08 3.97 -5.10
CA ASP A 56 -13.85 4.13 -6.54
C ASP A 56 -14.09 2.79 -7.26
N THR A 57 -15.32 2.58 -7.73
CA THR A 57 -15.78 1.31 -8.29
C THR A 57 -14.93 0.82 -9.48
N PRO A 58 -14.55 1.65 -10.47
CA PRO A 58 -13.62 1.25 -11.52
C PRO A 58 -12.28 0.70 -10.98
N SER A 59 -11.66 1.41 -10.03
CA SER A 59 -10.37 1.01 -9.45
C SER A 59 -10.46 -0.31 -8.69
N ILE A 60 -11.56 -0.56 -7.97
CA ILE A 60 -11.74 -1.82 -7.23
C ILE A 60 -11.96 -3.03 -8.15
N ARG A 61 -12.62 -2.88 -9.30
CA ARG A 61 -12.72 -3.98 -10.27
C ARG A 61 -11.34 -4.44 -10.75
N SER A 62 -10.46 -3.50 -11.08
CA SER A 62 -9.10 -3.81 -11.51
C SER A 62 -8.29 -4.55 -10.43
N VAL A 63 -8.46 -4.16 -9.16
CA VAL A 63 -7.80 -4.84 -8.04
C VAL A 63 -8.33 -6.26 -7.86
N PHE A 64 -9.65 -6.45 -8.02
CA PHE A 64 -10.28 -7.75 -7.94
C PHE A 64 -9.80 -8.69 -9.05
N ASP A 65 -9.76 -8.22 -10.30
CA ASP A 65 -9.28 -8.99 -11.45
C ASP A 65 -7.81 -9.40 -11.28
N SER A 66 -6.96 -8.47 -10.82
CA SER A 66 -5.55 -8.77 -10.52
C SER A 66 -5.40 -9.80 -9.41
N SER A 67 -6.25 -9.74 -8.38
CA SER A 67 -6.22 -10.70 -7.27
C SER A 67 -6.65 -12.10 -7.73
N LEU A 68 -7.67 -12.17 -8.58
CA LEU A 68 -8.14 -13.43 -9.17
C LEU A 68 -7.07 -14.07 -10.04
N ALA A 69 -6.37 -13.29 -10.88
CA ALA A 69 -5.28 -13.78 -11.71
C ALA A 69 -4.18 -14.43 -10.86
N VAL A 70 -3.74 -13.79 -9.78
CA VAL A 70 -2.73 -14.34 -8.86
C VAL A 70 -3.18 -15.67 -8.25
N ILE A 71 -4.47 -15.81 -7.89
CA ILE A 71 -5.01 -17.06 -7.35
C ILE A 71 -5.02 -18.16 -8.42
N LEU A 72 -5.41 -17.84 -9.65
CA LEU A 72 -5.49 -18.80 -10.75
C LEU A 72 -4.11 -19.22 -11.26
N GLU A 73 -3.12 -18.34 -11.26
CA GLU A 73 -1.73 -18.65 -11.65
C GLU A 73 -0.99 -19.49 -10.60
N GLN A 74 -1.45 -19.47 -9.34
CA GLN A 74 -0.89 -20.26 -8.24
C GLN A 74 -1.59 -21.62 -8.05
N ALA A 75 -2.60 -21.95 -8.87
CA ALA A 75 -3.30 -23.23 -8.87
C ALA A 75 -2.69 -24.22 -9.88
#